data_AF-A0A9N9DI60-F1
#
_entry.id   AF-A0A9N9DI60-F1
#
_cell.length_a   1.000
_cell.length_b   1.000
_cell.length_c   1.000
_cell.angle_alpha   90.00
_cell.angle_beta   90.00
_cell.angle_gamma   90.00
#
_symmetry.space_group_name_H-M   'P 1'
#
loop_
_entity.id
_entity.type
_entity.pdbx_description
1 polymer ?
#
loop_
_entity_poly.entity_id
_entity_poly.type
_entity_poly.pdbx_seq_one_letter_code
_entity_poly.pdbx_strand_id
1 'polypeptide(L)'
;WSLQLSGKRLKQVHFELQTLKTGFRTELLELKGEVRLLKYNLNKAKYTITSALGIGKQVLNEAPVANPQFFYNLLSKSALNVLSDLDLSDETLCKVCKSESDTQEKFFAFFKKLPEGPWVIHDSSTKEYFKEPNAKIDIAILDGKRAVWLHLVSVIELKLSMESNHMDAVGQLVDRFVNILEHQTERQFVIGAVACDSQIELFHMDKNFTFEHSGLLPIDFTDKTSLGLDMLVRLLRAPNTESGYKTHEDVGRWIESIPNINFSFKTLLRKRTSSRGTFVAAGTMDGEEAVFKTSATDNEYRILMKLKELGCIFVPEVKGHGNVKGEKFIVIRPFGEDLELSNHGLLIVLRAFHDIAKTVKRAAQQRIFHRDIKPTNIVLYNEHGYLIDWGIATYGDVIPMNDKLSATLAYTSMNVLENVAKKSMPSYTMDDEIESIFYTFVSVLCDDRITWDKRDSVHQLLASRFAAMYGYFDRQL
;
A
#
# COMPACT_ATOMS: atom_id res chain seq x y z
N TRP A 1 3.74 66.46 -14.50
CA TRP A 1 2.54 65.68 -14.12
C TRP A 1 2.19 64.57 -15.11
N SER A 2 2.15 64.80 -16.44
CA SER A 2 1.87 63.72 -17.43
C SER A 2 2.91 62.58 -17.46
N LEU A 3 4.20 62.88 -17.23
CA LEU A 3 5.28 61.89 -17.16
C LEU A 3 5.27 60.99 -15.90
N GLN A 4 4.66 61.44 -14.79
CA GLN A 4 4.55 60.63 -13.56
C GLN A 4 3.36 59.66 -13.62
N LEU A 5 2.27 60.06 -14.31
CA LEU A 5 1.10 59.21 -14.53
C LEU A 5 1.40 58.06 -15.50
N SER A 6 2.25 58.28 -16.51
CA SER A 6 2.67 57.22 -17.45
C SER A 6 3.55 56.15 -16.77
N GLY A 7 4.44 56.55 -15.85
CA GLY A 7 5.30 55.63 -15.11
C GLY A 7 4.55 54.70 -14.15
N LYS A 8 3.49 55.19 -13.48
CA LYS A 8 2.63 54.35 -12.62
C LYS A 8 1.84 53.33 -13.43
N ARG A 9 1.29 53.74 -14.59
CA ARG A 9 0.53 52.86 -15.47
C ARG A 9 1.41 51.78 -16.11
N LEU A 10 2.65 52.11 -16.49
CA LEU A 10 3.63 51.14 -16.99
C LEU A 10 4.04 50.10 -15.92
N LYS A 11 4.23 50.52 -14.66
CA LYS A 11 4.53 49.59 -13.55
C LYS A 11 3.36 48.64 -13.27
N GLN A 12 2.13 49.14 -13.31
CA GLN A 12 0.93 48.32 -13.13
C GLN A 12 0.78 47.29 -14.26
N VAL A 13 0.91 47.72 -15.52
CA VAL A 13 0.86 46.80 -16.67
C VAL A 13 1.99 45.76 -16.61
N HIS A 14 3.20 46.15 -16.17
CA HIS A 14 4.30 45.20 -15.98
C HIS A 14 3.98 44.16 -14.90
N PHE A 15 3.41 44.59 -13.76
CA PHE A 15 3.01 43.68 -12.68
C PHE A 15 1.90 42.72 -13.11
N GLU A 16 0.89 43.21 -13.83
CA GLU A 16 -0.20 42.39 -14.38
C GLU A 16 0.35 41.35 -15.38
N LEU A 17 1.29 41.74 -16.26
CA LEU A 17 1.95 40.83 -17.19
C LEU A 17 2.81 39.77 -16.49
N GLN A 18 3.53 40.11 -15.42
CA GLN A 18 4.29 39.11 -14.64
C GLN A 18 3.38 38.14 -13.90
N THR A 19 2.26 38.64 -13.37
CA THR A 19 1.24 37.81 -12.71
C THR A 19 0.62 36.84 -13.72
N LEU A 20 0.22 37.31 -14.90
CA LEU A 20 -0.28 36.48 -16.00
C LEU A 20 0.76 35.44 -16.45
N LYS A 21 2.02 35.83 -16.64
CA LYS A 21 3.11 34.92 -17.04
C LYS A 21 3.35 33.83 -15.99
N THR A 22 3.23 34.17 -14.71
CA THR A 22 3.35 33.20 -13.61
C THR A 22 2.16 32.26 -13.59
N GLY A 23 0.93 32.77 -13.74
CA GLY A 23 -0.29 31.97 -13.87
C GLY A 23 -0.21 30.97 -15.03
N PHE A 24 0.13 31.43 -16.24
CA PHE A 24 0.30 30.56 -17.41
C PHE A 24 1.39 29.49 -17.22
N ARG A 25 2.48 29.81 -16.51
CA ARG A 25 3.52 28.82 -16.20
C ARG A 25 3.02 27.75 -15.25
N THR A 26 2.27 28.13 -14.22
CA THR A 26 1.66 27.18 -13.27
C THR A 26 0.67 26.27 -13.99
N GLU A 27 -0.26 26.83 -14.76
CA GLU A 27 -1.24 26.04 -15.54
C GLU A 27 -0.55 25.10 -16.54
N LEU A 28 0.51 25.55 -17.22
CA LEU A 28 1.27 24.70 -18.14
C LEU A 28 1.99 23.54 -17.42
N LEU A 29 2.49 23.78 -16.20
CA LEU A 29 3.11 22.73 -15.38
C LEU A 29 2.07 21.72 -14.89
N GLU A 30 0.89 22.19 -14.48
CA GLU A 30 -0.25 21.35 -14.09
C GLU A 30 -0.71 20.48 -15.27
N LEU A 31 -0.94 21.09 -16.44
CA LEU A 31 -1.38 20.36 -17.65
C LEU A 31 -0.33 19.34 -18.12
N LYS A 32 0.97 19.68 -18.04
CA LYS A 32 2.05 18.71 -18.29
C LYS A 32 2.03 17.57 -17.27
N GLY A 33 1.70 17.85 -16.02
CA GLY A 33 1.48 16.87 -14.98
C GLY A 33 0.32 15.93 -15.31
N GLU A 34 -0.83 16.48 -15.69
CA GLU A 34 -2.02 15.71 -16.08
C GLU A 34 -1.77 14.82 -17.30
N VAL A 35 -1.12 15.35 -18.34
CA VAL A 35 -0.77 14.56 -19.54
C VAL A 35 0.17 13.41 -19.19
N ARG A 36 1.16 13.63 -18.31
CA ARG A 36 2.04 12.56 -17.82
C ARG A 36 1.25 11.51 -17.04
N LEU A 37 0.34 11.93 -16.16
CA LEU A 37 -0.51 11.04 -15.39
C LEU A 37 -1.45 10.22 -16.29
N LEU A 38 -2.03 10.83 -17.33
CA LEU A 38 -2.87 10.12 -18.31
C LEU A 38 -2.07 9.09 -19.10
N LYS A 39 -0.85 9.43 -19.56
CA LYS A 39 0.04 8.47 -20.23
C LYS A 39 0.43 7.31 -19.30
N TYR A 40 0.74 7.62 -18.04
CA TYR A 40 1.01 6.63 -17.01
C TYR A 40 -0.19 5.69 -16.81
N ASN A 41 -1.40 6.24 -16.63
CA ASN A 41 -2.62 5.46 -16.46
C ASN A 41 -2.95 4.61 -17.68
N LEU A 42 -2.74 5.14 -18.89
CA LEU A 42 -2.94 4.40 -20.13
C LEU A 42 -1.96 3.22 -20.25
N ASN A 43 -0.69 3.42 -19.91
CA ASN A 43 0.30 2.34 -19.90
C ASN A 43 -0.02 1.31 -18.82
N LYS A 44 -0.39 1.75 -17.61
CA LYS A 44 -0.87 0.88 -16.53
C LYS A 44 -2.08 0.05 -16.94
N ALA A 45 -3.04 0.64 -17.65
CA ALA A 45 -4.25 -0.05 -18.10
C ALA A 45 -3.93 -1.28 -18.97
N LYS A 46 -2.87 -1.22 -19.79
CA LYS A 46 -2.43 -2.36 -20.62
C LYS A 46 -2.06 -3.59 -19.78
N TYR A 47 -1.59 -3.37 -18.55
CA TYR A 47 -1.10 -4.41 -17.65
C TYR A 47 -2.03 -4.69 -16.46
N THR A 48 -3.27 -4.17 -16.48
CA THR A 48 -4.22 -4.35 -15.37
C THR A 48 -5.59 -4.86 -15.82
N ILE A 49 -5.87 -4.89 -17.12
CA ILE A 49 -7.17 -5.32 -17.69
C ILE A 49 -7.14 -6.79 -18.14
N THR A 50 -5.96 -7.38 -18.32
CA THR A 50 -5.75 -8.75 -18.79
C THR A 50 -5.41 -9.69 -17.64
N SER A 51 -5.61 -11.00 -17.83
CA SER A 51 -5.17 -12.01 -16.86
C SER A 51 -3.64 -11.99 -16.71
N ALA A 52 -3.12 -12.44 -15.56
CA ALA A 52 -1.68 -12.56 -15.33
C ALA A 52 -0.98 -13.33 -16.47
N LEU A 53 -1.52 -14.49 -16.85
CA LEU A 53 -1.06 -15.25 -18.02
C LEU A 53 -0.97 -14.40 -19.30
N GLY A 54 -1.99 -13.57 -19.59
CA GLY A 54 -2.01 -12.70 -20.76
C GLY A 54 -0.94 -11.61 -20.71
N ILE A 55 -0.76 -11.00 -19.54
CA ILE A 55 0.28 -9.99 -19.27
C ILE A 55 1.67 -10.59 -19.48
N GLY A 56 1.97 -11.73 -18.84
CA GLY A 56 3.28 -12.32 -18.95
C GLY A 56 3.61 -12.79 -20.36
N LYS A 57 2.62 -13.32 -21.10
CA LYS A 57 2.79 -13.62 -22.53
C LYS A 57 3.13 -12.38 -23.34
N GLN A 58 2.47 -11.25 -23.08
CA GLN A 58 2.76 -10.00 -23.78
C GLN A 58 4.19 -9.53 -23.47
N VAL A 59 4.57 -9.47 -22.20
CA VAL A 59 5.90 -9.01 -21.78
C VAL A 59 7.00 -9.89 -22.37
N LEU A 60 6.88 -11.22 -22.31
CA LEU A 60 7.88 -12.12 -22.87
C LEU A 60 8.02 -12.04 -24.40
N ASN A 61 6.98 -11.57 -25.12
CA ASN A 61 7.05 -11.39 -26.57
C ASN A 61 7.63 -10.03 -26.98
N GLU A 62 7.42 -9.00 -26.16
CA GLU A 62 7.76 -7.61 -26.49
C GLU A 62 9.09 -7.15 -25.86
N ALA A 63 9.42 -7.67 -24.67
CA ALA A 63 10.61 -7.29 -23.95
C ALA A 63 11.85 -7.94 -24.58
N PRO A 64 12.94 -7.18 -24.82
CA PRO A 64 14.19 -7.77 -25.25
C PRO A 64 14.83 -8.58 -24.12
N VAL A 65 15.40 -9.72 -24.50
CA VAL A 65 16.37 -10.44 -23.65
C VAL A 65 17.61 -9.57 -23.56
N ALA A 66 17.83 -8.96 -22.40
CA ALA A 66 19.03 -8.20 -22.12
C ALA A 66 20.23 -9.14 -21.96
N ASN A 67 21.41 -8.65 -22.30
CA ASN A 67 22.65 -9.34 -21.95
C ASN A 67 22.71 -9.46 -20.41
N PRO A 68 22.98 -10.65 -19.82
CA PRO A 68 23.13 -10.80 -18.37
C PRO A 68 24.07 -9.77 -17.73
N GLN A 69 25.07 -9.28 -18.49
CA GLN A 69 25.97 -8.22 -18.06
C GLN A 69 25.24 -6.91 -17.69
N PHE A 70 24.07 -6.63 -18.28
CA PHE A 70 23.21 -5.52 -17.88
C PHE A 70 22.83 -5.63 -16.40
N PHE A 71 22.31 -6.78 -15.96
CA PHE A 71 21.93 -7.01 -14.58
C PHE A 71 23.14 -7.06 -13.64
N TYR A 72 24.26 -7.63 -14.08
CA TYR A 72 25.53 -7.56 -13.33
C TYR A 72 25.99 -6.12 -13.09
N ASN A 73 25.91 -5.28 -14.10
CA ASN A 73 26.30 -3.88 -13.99
C ASN A 73 25.31 -3.11 -13.11
N LEU A 74 24.03 -3.46 -13.17
CA LEU A 74 22.96 -2.81 -12.43
C LEU A 74 22.99 -3.15 -10.93
N LEU A 75 23.30 -4.41 -10.57
CA LEU A 75 23.25 -4.92 -9.19
C LEU A 75 24.64 -4.99 -8.48
N SER A 76 25.63 -4.28 -9.02
CA SER A 76 27.01 -4.03 -8.55
C SER A 76 27.75 -5.08 -7.68
N LYS A 77 28.95 -4.70 -7.19
CA LYS A 77 30.09 -5.55 -6.78
C LYS A 77 30.08 -5.98 -5.31
N SER A 78 29.16 -5.49 -4.48
CA SER A 78 29.13 -5.73 -3.03
C SER A 78 28.75 -7.17 -2.64
N ALA A 79 28.15 -7.94 -3.55
CA ALA A 79 27.76 -9.33 -3.30
C ALA A 79 28.89 -10.36 -3.53
N LEU A 80 29.98 -9.98 -4.21
CA LEU A 80 30.98 -10.92 -4.75
C LEU A 80 31.63 -11.82 -3.70
N ASN A 81 31.72 -11.37 -2.45
CA ASN A 81 32.38 -12.12 -1.37
C ASN A 81 31.39 -12.84 -0.43
N VAL A 82 30.07 -12.70 -0.63
CA VAL A 82 29.12 -13.35 0.28
C VAL A 82 29.09 -14.85 0.01
N LEU A 83 28.99 -15.26 -1.26
CA LEU A 83 28.88 -16.67 -1.64
C LEU A 83 30.12 -17.50 -1.27
N SER A 84 31.33 -16.91 -1.32
CA SER A 84 32.56 -17.64 -0.99
C SER A 84 32.53 -18.19 0.44
N ASP A 85 31.89 -17.47 1.36
CA ASP A 85 31.95 -17.73 2.79
C ASP A 85 30.76 -18.57 3.30
N LEU A 86 29.75 -18.81 2.45
CA LEU A 86 28.57 -19.60 2.82
C LEU A 86 28.88 -21.09 2.88
N ASP A 87 28.35 -21.76 3.89
CA ASP A 87 28.24 -23.21 3.90
C ASP A 87 26.93 -23.63 3.22
N LEU A 88 27.06 -24.30 2.07
CA LEU A 88 25.95 -24.78 1.24
C LEU A 88 25.68 -26.28 1.41
N SER A 89 26.30 -26.94 2.40
CA SER A 89 26.20 -28.39 2.62
C SER A 89 24.87 -28.86 3.24
N ASP A 90 23.83 -28.01 3.25
CA ASP A 90 22.54 -28.30 3.86
C ASP A 90 21.72 -29.27 2.99
N GLU A 91 21.27 -30.38 3.59
CA GLU A 91 20.47 -31.40 2.88
C GLU A 91 19.21 -30.82 2.23
N THR A 92 18.63 -29.76 2.80
CA THR A 92 17.45 -29.08 2.26
C THR A 92 17.75 -28.42 0.91
N LEU A 93 18.96 -27.89 0.74
CA LEU A 93 19.41 -27.25 -0.50
C LEU A 93 19.69 -28.27 -1.61
N CYS A 94 19.94 -29.53 -1.26
CA CYS A 94 20.18 -30.62 -2.21
C CYS A 94 18.89 -31.29 -2.71
N LYS A 95 17.74 -31.05 -2.08
CA LYS A 95 16.48 -31.72 -2.44
C LYS A 95 15.90 -31.17 -3.74
N VAL A 96 15.44 -32.07 -4.60
CA VAL A 96 14.60 -31.73 -5.76
C VAL A 96 13.19 -31.39 -5.25
N CYS A 97 12.67 -30.24 -5.67
CA CYS A 97 11.37 -29.78 -5.22
C CYS A 97 10.24 -30.52 -5.96
N LYS A 98 9.20 -30.93 -5.24
CA LYS A 98 8.02 -31.60 -5.81
C LYS A 98 6.77 -30.72 -5.73
N SER A 99 6.85 -29.61 -5.01
CA SER A 99 5.77 -28.66 -4.83
C SER A 99 6.31 -27.22 -4.77
N GLU A 100 5.43 -26.22 -4.97
CA GLU A 100 5.81 -24.81 -4.76
C GLU A 100 6.19 -24.54 -3.29
N SER A 101 5.57 -25.26 -2.35
CA SER A 101 5.94 -25.20 -0.93
C SER A 101 7.36 -25.69 -0.69
N ASP A 102 7.80 -26.76 -1.38
CA ASP A 102 9.17 -27.27 -1.28
C ASP A 102 10.15 -26.23 -1.85
N THR A 103 9.81 -25.61 -2.98
CA THR A 103 10.60 -24.52 -3.58
C THR A 103 10.72 -23.37 -2.59
N GLN A 104 9.62 -22.93 -1.99
CA GLN A 104 9.63 -21.85 -1.01
C GLN A 104 10.49 -22.20 0.21
N GLU A 105 10.33 -23.41 0.79
CA GLU A 105 11.15 -23.89 1.90
C GLU A 105 12.65 -23.87 1.56
N LYS A 106 13.02 -24.31 0.35
CA LYS A 106 14.41 -24.32 -0.14
C LYS A 106 15.01 -22.91 -0.23
N PHE A 107 14.28 -21.94 -0.78
CA PHE A 107 14.73 -20.55 -0.85
C PHE A 107 14.91 -19.95 0.55
N PHE A 108 13.97 -20.16 1.47
CA PHE A 108 14.11 -19.67 2.85
C PHE A 108 15.19 -20.39 3.65
N ALA A 109 15.44 -21.68 3.39
CA ALA A 109 16.59 -22.39 3.94
C ALA A 109 17.90 -21.75 3.50
N PHE A 110 18.02 -21.36 2.22
CA PHE A 110 19.17 -20.63 1.70
C PHE A 110 19.30 -19.23 2.35
N PHE A 111 18.21 -18.47 2.43
CA PHE A 111 18.23 -17.12 3.01
C PHE A 111 18.70 -17.09 4.46
N LYS A 112 18.36 -18.11 5.26
CA LYS A 112 18.84 -18.26 6.64
C LYS A 112 20.35 -18.45 6.75
N LYS A 113 21.03 -18.90 5.69
CA LYS A 113 22.49 -19.03 5.64
C LYS A 113 23.16 -17.71 5.32
N LEU A 114 22.46 -16.78 4.67
CA LEU A 114 23.03 -15.49 4.31
C LEU A 114 23.33 -14.66 5.58
N PRO A 115 24.46 -13.93 5.63
CA PRO A 115 24.73 -12.99 6.72
C PRO A 115 23.64 -11.92 6.78
N GLU A 116 23.49 -11.18 7.88
CA GLU A 116 22.51 -10.09 7.92
C GLU A 116 22.73 -9.10 6.75
N GLY A 117 21.63 -8.74 6.09
CA GLY A 117 21.63 -7.87 4.92
C GLY A 117 20.95 -6.53 5.20
N PRO A 118 20.98 -5.61 4.23
CA PRO A 118 20.30 -4.32 4.37
C PRO A 118 18.77 -4.48 4.38
N TRP A 119 18.25 -5.59 3.84
CA TRP A 119 16.82 -5.84 3.68
C TRP A 119 16.33 -6.96 4.56
N VAL A 120 15.06 -6.86 4.95
CA VAL A 120 14.31 -7.96 5.57
C VAL A 120 13.72 -8.80 4.45
N ILE A 121 13.98 -10.11 4.48
CA ILE A 121 13.35 -11.06 3.56
C ILE A 121 12.12 -11.63 4.26
N HIS A 122 10.96 -11.49 3.61
CA HIS A 122 9.67 -11.78 4.19
C HIS A 122 8.89 -12.79 3.35
N ASP A 123 8.32 -13.79 4.01
CA ASP A 123 7.34 -14.71 3.43
C ASP A 123 5.94 -14.09 3.57
N SER A 124 5.47 -13.48 2.48
CA SER A 124 4.12 -12.94 2.42
C SER A 124 3.13 -13.87 1.71
N SER A 125 3.52 -15.12 1.40
CA SER A 125 2.58 -16.10 0.82
C SER A 125 1.66 -16.66 1.90
N THR A 126 2.15 -16.74 3.14
CA THR A 126 1.43 -17.35 4.26
C THR A 126 0.76 -16.33 5.19
N LYS A 127 1.40 -15.19 5.51
CA LYS A 127 0.91 -14.19 6.47
C LYS A 127 1.37 -12.76 6.13
N GLU A 128 0.82 -11.76 6.81
CA GLU A 128 1.22 -10.34 6.70
C GLU A 128 1.23 -9.86 5.23
N TYR A 129 0.10 -10.02 4.56
CA TYR A 129 -0.05 -9.64 3.16
C TYR A 129 0.12 -8.14 2.96
N PHE A 130 0.62 -7.75 1.79
CA PHE A 130 0.55 -6.35 1.37
C PHE A 130 -0.92 -5.97 1.26
N LYS A 131 -1.28 -4.78 1.75
CA LYS A 131 -2.65 -4.26 1.71
C LYS A 131 -2.72 -3.05 0.78
N GLU A 132 -3.91 -2.85 0.19
CA GLU A 132 -4.23 -1.72 -0.68
C GLU A 132 -3.28 -1.55 -1.89
N PRO A 133 -3.30 -2.46 -2.88
CA PRO A 133 -4.15 -3.65 -2.98
C PRO A 133 -3.60 -4.84 -2.20
N ASN A 134 -4.49 -5.81 -1.93
CA ASN A 134 -4.10 -7.07 -1.30
C ASN A 134 -3.23 -7.88 -2.27
N ALA A 135 -2.00 -8.20 -1.87
CA ALA A 135 -1.12 -9.06 -2.65
C ALA A 135 -0.36 -10.05 -1.75
N LYS A 136 -0.31 -11.29 -2.23
CA LYS A 136 0.59 -12.33 -1.73
C LYS A 136 1.77 -12.41 -2.67
N ILE A 137 2.95 -12.25 -2.13
CA ILE A 137 4.21 -12.31 -2.85
C ILE A 137 5.02 -13.43 -2.21
N ASP A 138 5.48 -14.38 -3.02
CA ASP A 138 6.14 -15.57 -2.49
C ASP A 138 7.38 -15.21 -1.65
N ILE A 139 8.18 -14.27 -2.15
CA ILE A 139 9.26 -13.65 -1.39
C ILE A 139 9.24 -12.14 -1.60
N ALA A 140 9.07 -11.39 -0.51
CA ALA A 140 9.19 -9.95 -0.50
C ALA A 140 10.51 -9.51 0.13
N ILE A 141 11.18 -8.55 -0.51
CA ILE A 141 12.42 -7.94 0.00
C ILE A 141 12.06 -6.52 0.47
N LEU A 142 12.19 -6.27 1.77
CA LEU A 142 11.62 -5.10 2.45
C LEU A 142 12.68 -4.21 3.12
N ASP A 143 12.44 -2.89 3.05
CA ASP A 143 13.07 -1.88 3.90
C ASP A 143 12.31 -1.77 5.24
N GLY A 144 12.68 -2.63 6.17
CA GLY A 144 12.03 -2.76 7.48
C GLY A 144 11.10 -3.96 7.59
N LYS A 145 10.41 -4.07 8.73
CA LYS A 145 9.70 -5.31 9.11
C LYS A 145 8.26 -5.41 8.61
N ARG A 146 7.66 -4.32 8.14
CA ARG A 146 6.23 -4.31 7.76
C ARG A 146 6.06 -4.47 6.26
N ALA A 147 5.15 -5.36 5.86
CA ALA A 147 4.72 -5.56 4.48
C ALA A 147 3.86 -4.38 3.97
N VAL A 148 4.52 -3.27 3.62
CA VAL A 148 3.89 -2.08 3.05
C VAL A 148 4.49 -1.84 1.67
N TRP A 149 3.65 -1.51 0.68
CA TRP A 149 4.11 -1.24 -0.69
C TRP A 149 5.20 -0.16 -0.76
N LEU A 150 5.23 0.79 0.18
CA LEU A 150 6.25 1.83 0.28
C LEU A 150 7.63 1.32 0.72
N HIS A 151 7.71 0.14 1.32
CA HIS A 151 8.96 -0.49 1.76
C HIS A 151 9.38 -1.65 0.87
N LEU A 152 8.59 -1.99 -0.15
CA LEU A 152 8.89 -3.10 -1.04
C LEU A 152 10.05 -2.75 -1.96
N VAL A 153 11.23 -3.27 -1.64
CA VAL A 153 12.46 -3.06 -2.40
C VAL A 153 12.43 -3.93 -3.65
N SER A 154 12.13 -5.22 -3.52
CA SER A 154 12.10 -6.15 -4.64
C SER A 154 11.21 -7.35 -4.30
N VAL A 155 10.93 -8.18 -5.30
CA VAL A 155 10.00 -9.31 -5.22
C VAL A 155 10.56 -10.49 -5.99
N ILE A 156 10.26 -11.70 -5.51
CA ILE A 156 10.50 -12.94 -6.24
C ILE A 156 9.21 -13.75 -6.24
N GLU A 157 8.71 -14.06 -7.43
CA GLU A 157 7.58 -14.97 -7.63
C GLU A 157 8.14 -16.38 -7.88
N LEU A 158 7.68 -17.36 -7.10
CA LEU A 158 8.16 -18.73 -7.15
C LEU A 158 7.18 -19.61 -7.94
N LYS A 159 7.73 -20.58 -8.67
CA LYS A 159 6.97 -21.67 -9.30
C LYS A 159 7.68 -23.00 -9.11
N LEU A 160 6.92 -24.09 -9.22
CA LEU A 160 7.49 -25.43 -9.25
C LEU A 160 8.34 -25.65 -10.50
N SER A 161 7.88 -25.16 -11.65
CA SER A 161 8.60 -25.25 -12.93
C SER A 161 8.30 -24.05 -13.82
N MET A 162 9.33 -23.59 -14.53
CA MET A 162 9.21 -22.55 -15.55
C MET A 162 8.51 -23.05 -16.82
N GLU A 163 8.47 -24.35 -17.07
CA GLU A 163 7.90 -24.87 -18.33
C GLU A 163 6.38 -24.65 -18.39
N SER A 164 5.67 -24.84 -17.27
CA SER A 164 4.21 -24.76 -17.23
C SER A 164 3.68 -23.40 -16.79
N ASN A 165 4.37 -22.71 -15.88
CA ASN A 165 3.81 -21.57 -15.15
C ASN A 165 4.58 -20.26 -15.33
N HIS A 166 5.60 -20.22 -16.19
CA HIS A 166 6.45 -19.04 -16.35
C HIS A 166 5.65 -17.80 -16.77
N MET A 167 4.77 -17.90 -17.77
CA MET A 167 3.98 -16.74 -18.21
C MET A 167 3.06 -16.19 -17.11
N ASP A 168 2.46 -17.06 -16.30
CA ASP A 168 1.60 -16.60 -15.20
C ASP A 168 2.41 -15.88 -14.11
N ALA A 169 3.58 -16.43 -13.77
CA ALA A 169 4.49 -15.83 -12.81
C ALA A 169 5.04 -14.47 -13.26
N VAL A 170 5.39 -14.32 -14.54
CA VAL A 170 5.78 -13.02 -15.11
C VAL A 170 4.61 -12.03 -15.03
N GLY A 171 3.39 -12.48 -15.31
CA GLY A 171 2.19 -11.66 -15.15
C GLY A 171 1.99 -11.15 -13.72
N GLN A 172 2.17 -12.04 -12.73
CA GLN A 172 2.10 -11.70 -11.30
C GLN A 172 3.19 -10.68 -10.94
N LEU A 173 4.43 -10.92 -11.37
CA LEU A 173 5.57 -10.04 -11.15
C LEU A 173 5.32 -8.63 -11.71
N VAL A 174 4.78 -8.54 -12.93
CA VAL A 174 4.43 -7.27 -13.59
C VAL A 174 3.38 -6.50 -12.78
N ASP A 175 2.34 -7.18 -12.30
CA ASP A 175 1.35 -6.55 -11.41
C ASP A 175 2.00 -6.01 -10.14
N ARG A 176 2.96 -6.73 -9.52
CA ARG A 176 3.71 -6.21 -8.37
C ARG A 176 4.52 -4.98 -8.71
N PHE A 177 5.21 -4.99 -9.84
CA PHE A 177 6.00 -3.85 -10.31
C PHE A 177 5.14 -2.60 -10.53
N VAL A 178 3.96 -2.76 -11.14
CA VAL A 178 3.01 -1.66 -11.33
C VAL A 178 2.59 -1.07 -9.99
N ASN A 179 2.25 -1.92 -9.01
CA ASN A 179 1.87 -1.49 -7.67
C ASN A 179 3.03 -0.81 -6.92
N ILE A 180 4.26 -1.31 -7.05
CA ILE A 180 5.47 -0.69 -6.48
C ILE A 180 5.63 0.73 -7.04
N LEU A 181 5.59 0.92 -8.36
CA LEU A 181 5.80 2.23 -8.96
C LEU A 181 4.66 3.22 -8.68
N GLU A 182 3.43 2.72 -8.50
CA GLU A 182 2.29 3.54 -8.09
C GLU A 182 2.45 4.08 -6.67
N HIS A 183 2.92 3.25 -5.74
CA HIS A 183 3.10 3.65 -4.35
C HIS A 183 4.41 4.42 -4.14
N GLN A 184 5.46 4.08 -4.88
CA GLN A 184 6.79 4.67 -4.79
C GLN A 184 7.04 5.62 -5.97
N THR A 185 6.27 6.70 -6.06
CA THR A 185 6.23 7.62 -7.23
C THR A 185 7.56 8.27 -7.64
N GLU A 186 8.57 8.24 -6.77
CA GLU A 186 9.91 8.79 -7.05
C GLU A 186 10.90 7.75 -7.60
N ARG A 187 10.51 6.47 -7.57
CA ARG A 187 11.26 5.34 -8.07
C ARG A 187 11.34 5.40 -9.59
N GLN A 188 12.54 5.19 -10.14
CA GLN A 188 12.76 5.28 -11.59
C GLN A 188 12.61 3.94 -12.28
N PHE A 189 12.87 2.84 -11.57
CA PHE A 189 12.73 1.48 -12.04
C PHE A 189 12.59 0.53 -10.85
N VAL A 190 12.16 -0.69 -11.14
CA VAL A 190 12.09 -1.81 -10.19
C VAL A 190 12.74 -3.03 -10.81
N ILE A 191 13.38 -3.84 -9.96
CA ILE A 191 13.96 -5.13 -10.31
C ILE A 191 13.32 -6.18 -9.42
N GLY A 192 13.07 -7.36 -9.97
CA GLY A 192 12.56 -8.53 -9.28
C GLY A 192 12.86 -9.77 -10.11
N ALA A 193 12.37 -10.91 -9.66
CA ALA A 193 12.64 -12.17 -10.34
C ALA A 193 11.44 -13.11 -10.37
N VAL A 194 11.45 -14.01 -11.35
CA VAL A 194 10.69 -15.24 -11.31
C VAL A 194 11.68 -16.38 -11.10
N ALA A 195 11.41 -17.30 -10.17
CA ALA A 195 12.33 -18.40 -9.88
C ALA A 195 11.63 -19.75 -9.64
N CYS A 196 12.35 -20.83 -9.94
CA CYS A 196 12.04 -22.19 -9.50
C CYS A 196 13.29 -22.78 -8.83
N ASP A 197 13.29 -24.07 -8.51
CA ASP A 197 14.40 -24.71 -7.80
C ASP A 197 15.67 -24.90 -8.64
N SER A 198 15.59 -24.70 -9.97
CA SER A 198 16.67 -24.91 -10.94
C SER A 198 16.93 -23.72 -11.87
N GLN A 199 16.02 -22.74 -11.94
CA GLN A 199 16.19 -21.55 -12.78
C GLN A 199 15.71 -20.27 -12.09
N ILE A 200 16.31 -19.14 -12.45
CA ILE A 200 15.86 -17.80 -12.09
C ILE A 200 15.95 -16.88 -13.31
N GLU A 201 14.99 -15.97 -13.45
CA GLU A 201 14.99 -14.92 -14.44
C GLU A 201 14.70 -13.58 -13.80
N LEU A 202 15.58 -12.61 -14.04
CA LEU A 202 15.46 -11.27 -13.50
C LEU A 202 14.74 -10.39 -14.51
N PHE A 203 13.87 -9.53 -14.00
CA PHE A 203 13.13 -8.54 -14.77
C PHE A 203 13.45 -7.16 -14.23
N HIS A 204 13.66 -6.22 -15.16
CA HIS A 204 13.78 -4.80 -14.90
C HIS A 204 12.61 -4.09 -15.59
N MET A 205 11.91 -3.23 -14.85
CA MET A 205 10.85 -2.38 -15.39
C MET A 205 11.10 -0.93 -15.01
N ASP A 206 11.18 -0.05 -16.01
CA ASP A 206 11.31 1.40 -15.79
C ASP A 206 9.94 2.07 -15.51
N LYS A 207 9.97 3.33 -15.09
CA LYS A 207 8.76 4.14 -14.85
C LYS A 207 7.87 4.38 -16.07
N ASN A 208 8.36 4.07 -17.27
CA ASN A 208 7.60 4.17 -18.50
C ASN A 208 6.97 2.81 -18.88
N PHE A 209 7.11 1.79 -18.03
CA PHE A 209 6.69 0.41 -18.27
C PHE A 209 7.42 -0.24 -19.44
N THR A 210 8.70 0.09 -19.61
CA THR A 210 9.63 -0.59 -20.51
C THR A 210 10.29 -1.74 -19.76
N PHE A 211 10.30 -2.91 -20.36
CA PHE A 211 10.81 -4.14 -19.75
C PHE A 211 12.11 -4.60 -20.40
N GLU A 212 12.98 -5.16 -19.57
CA GLU A 212 14.15 -5.95 -19.98
C GLU A 212 14.25 -7.16 -19.05
N HIS A 213 14.73 -8.29 -19.56
CA HIS A 213 14.84 -9.51 -18.76
C HIS A 213 16.13 -10.28 -19.07
N SER A 214 16.63 -11.04 -18.10
CA SER A 214 17.95 -11.70 -18.21
C SER A 214 17.96 -12.94 -19.09
N GLY A 215 16.78 -13.48 -19.43
CA GLY A 215 16.64 -14.89 -19.80
C GLY A 215 16.75 -15.81 -18.59
N LEU A 216 16.42 -17.08 -18.77
CA LEU A 216 16.53 -18.11 -17.75
C LEU A 216 17.99 -18.40 -17.41
N LEU A 217 18.37 -18.16 -16.15
CA LEU A 217 19.70 -18.46 -15.61
C LEU A 217 19.61 -19.71 -14.72
N PRO A 218 20.52 -20.68 -14.86
CA PRO A 218 20.52 -21.86 -14.01
C PRO A 218 20.86 -21.48 -12.57
N ILE A 219 20.06 -21.97 -11.61
CA ILE A 219 20.36 -21.89 -10.18
C ILE A 219 20.70 -23.28 -9.63
N ASP A 220 21.78 -23.36 -8.88
CA ASP A 220 22.16 -24.53 -8.11
C ASP A 220 22.59 -24.03 -6.72
N PHE A 221 21.79 -24.34 -5.71
CA PHE A 221 22.02 -23.91 -4.33
C PHE A 221 23.22 -24.61 -3.66
N THR A 222 23.86 -25.56 -4.34
CA THR A 222 25.06 -26.28 -3.88
C THR A 222 26.33 -25.82 -4.59
N ASP A 223 26.19 -25.10 -5.71
CA ASP A 223 27.31 -24.61 -6.52
C ASP A 223 27.45 -23.09 -6.40
N LYS A 224 28.51 -22.64 -5.72
CA LYS A 224 28.85 -21.21 -5.58
C LYS A 224 29.17 -20.52 -6.91
N THR A 225 29.45 -21.28 -7.97
CA THR A 225 29.70 -20.76 -9.32
C THR A 225 28.43 -20.63 -10.15
N SER A 226 27.28 -21.06 -9.61
CA SER A 226 25.98 -20.93 -10.25
C SER A 226 25.66 -19.46 -10.56
N LEU A 227 25.46 -19.18 -11.85
CA LEU A 227 25.14 -17.85 -12.36
C LEU A 227 23.84 -17.29 -11.76
N GLY A 228 22.80 -18.13 -11.68
CA GLY A 228 21.53 -17.75 -11.10
C GLY A 228 21.62 -17.50 -9.60
N LEU A 229 22.44 -18.28 -8.89
CA LEU A 229 22.67 -18.08 -7.45
C LEU A 229 23.39 -16.76 -7.16
N ASP A 230 24.43 -16.42 -7.94
CA ASP A 230 25.13 -15.14 -7.83
C ASP A 230 24.18 -13.96 -8.09
N MET A 231 23.34 -14.05 -9.14
CA MET A 231 22.32 -13.03 -9.41
C MET A 231 21.29 -12.89 -8.29
N LEU A 232 20.84 -14.00 -7.71
CA LEU A 232 19.91 -13.97 -6.57
C LEU A 232 20.54 -13.25 -5.38
N VAL A 233 21.79 -13.57 -5.02
CA VAL A 233 22.48 -12.91 -3.91
C VAL A 233 22.69 -11.42 -4.20
N ARG A 234 23.04 -11.05 -5.43
CA ARG A 234 23.12 -9.64 -5.83
C ARG A 234 21.80 -8.91 -5.66
N LEU A 235 20.69 -9.49 -6.11
CA LEU A 235 19.37 -8.90 -5.95
C LEU A 235 19.04 -8.67 -4.46
N LEU A 236 19.33 -9.66 -3.60
CA LEU A 236 19.09 -9.58 -2.16
C LEU A 236 20.00 -8.60 -1.42
N ARG A 237 21.14 -8.22 -2.02
CA ARG A 237 22.16 -7.37 -1.40
C ARG A 237 22.29 -6.00 -2.04
N ALA A 238 21.57 -5.77 -3.14
CA ALA A 238 21.64 -4.53 -3.90
C ALA A 238 21.26 -3.34 -2.98
N PRO A 239 22.12 -2.33 -2.82
CA PRO A 239 21.78 -1.12 -2.09
C PRO A 239 20.64 -0.36 -2.80
N ASN A 240 20.04 0.59 -2.07
CA ASN A 240 18.91 1.42 -2.54
C ASN A 240 19.06 1.93 -3.97
N THR A 241 20.23 2.51 -4.28
CA THR A 241 20.51 3.12 -5.58
C THR A 241 20.50 2.14 -6.75
N GLU A 242 20.85 0.87 -6.49
CA GLU A 242 20.97 -0.18 -7.51
C GLU A 242 19.65 -0.92 -7.74
N SER A 243 18.84 -1.08 -6.69
CA SER A 243 17.48 -1.61 -6.82
C SER A 243 16.49 -0.57 -7.34
N GLY A 244 16.90 0.70 -7.45
CA GLY A 244 16.05 1.84 -7.79
C GLY A 244 15.16 2.31 -6.64
N TYR A 245 15.24 1.65 -5.48
CA TYR A 245 14.51 2.00 -4.27
C TYR A 245 15.05 3.29 -3.64
N LYS A 246 14.15 4.07 -3.05
CA LYS A 246 14.48 5.30 -2.34
C LYS A 246 13.95 5.22 -0.92
N THR A 247 14.86 5.35 0.04
CA THR A 247 14.54 5.42 1.46
C THR A 247 13.75 6.67 1.79
N HIS A 248 13.00 6.61 2.90
CA HIS A 248 12.17 7.71 3.39
C HIS A 248 12.90 8.57 4.44
N GLU A 249 14.23 8.58 4.47
CA GLU A 249 15.02 9.34 5.45
C GLU A 249 14.78 10.85 5.39
N ASP A 250 14.63 11.41 4.18
CA ASP A 250 14.30 12.84 4.00
C ASP A 250 12.97 13.21 4.67
N VAL A 251 12.03 12.27 4.67
CA VAL A 251 10.72 12.42 5.31
C VAL A 251 10.88 12.41 6.83
N GLY A 252 11.67 11.49 7.37
CA GLY A 252 12.00 11.45 8.80
C GLY A 252 12.63 12.75 9.28
N ARG A 253 13.67 13.22 8.59
CA ARG A 253 14.33 14.51 8.87
C ARG A 253 13.36 15.69 8.82
N TRP A 254 12.39 15.66 7.90
CA TRP A 254 11.38 16.70 7.84
C TRP A 254 10.43 16.67 9.05
N ILE A 255 9.90 15.51 9.45
CA ILE A 255 9.01 15.40 10.62
C ILE A 255 9.72 15.82 11.90
N GLU A 256 10.96 15.35 12.09
CA GLU A 256 11.79 15.65 13.27
C GLU A 256 12.20 17.13 13.33
N SER A 257 12.17 17.84 12.20
CA SER A 257 12.41 19.28 12.16
C SER A 257 11.23 20.14 12.60
N ILE A 258 10.04 19.55 12.81
CA ILE A 258 8.84 20.32 13.15
C ILE A 258 8.97 20.86 14.59
N PRO A 259 8.91 22.19 14.80
CA PRO A 259 9.06 22.76 16.13
C PRO A 259 7.99 22.27 17.09
N ASN A 260 8.38 22.05 18.35
CA ASN A 260 7.49 21.69 19.45
C ASN A 260 6.77 20.33 19.31
N ILE A 261 7.25 19.44 18.45
CA ILE A 261 6.85 18.03 18.44
C ILE A 261 8.08 17.20 18.77
N ASN A 262 8.04 16.50 19.91
CA ASN A 262 9.07 15.53 20.27
C ASN A 262 8.75 14.17 19.61
N PHE A 263 8.74 14.13 18.27
CA PHE A 263 8.46 12.91 17.51
C PHE A 263 9.73 12.41 16.83
N SER A 264 10.11 11.17 17.07
CA SER A 264 11.19 10.46 16.38
C SER A 264 10.61 9.51 15.34
N PHE A 265 11.02 9.67 14.08
CA PHE A 265 10.52 8.91 12.96
C PHE A 265 11.08 7.49 12.97
N LYS A 266 10.22 6.50 12.72
CA LYS A 266 10.64 5.12 12.49
C LYS A 266 10.41 4.70 11.04
N THR A 267 9.23 4.95 10.49
CA THR A 267 8.83 4.35 9.22
C THR A 267 7.65 5.07 8.56
N LEU A 268 7.55 4.99 7.23
CA LEU A 268 6.51 5.64 6.46
C LEU A 268 5.39 4.64 6.15
N LEU A 269 4.16 4.93 6.58
CA LEU A 269 3.03 4.03 6.35
C LEU A 269 2.24 4.40 5.08
N ARG A 270 2.14 5.70 4.79
CA ARG A 270 1.40 6.20 3.62
C ARG A 270 2.02 7.48 3.10
N LYS A 271 2.25 7.53 1.79
CA LYS A 271 2.68 8.73 1.08
C LYS A 271 1.48 9.42 0.45
N ARG A 272 1.51 10.74 0.43
CA ARG A 272 0.51 11.56 -0.24
C ARG A 272 0.68 11.43 -1.76
N THR A 273 -0.33 10.87 -2.42
CA THR A 273 -0.38 10.70 -3.89
C THR A 273 -1.14 11.82 -4.60
N SER A 274 -1.88 12.66 -3.87
CA SER A 274 -2.65 13.80 -4.42
C SER A 274 -2.73 14.95 -3.42
N SER A 275 -3.13 16.14 -3.88
CA SER A 275 -3.33 17.32 -3.01
C SER A 275 -4.39 17.14 -1.91
N ARG A 276 -5.18 16.06 -1.93
CA ARG A 276 -6.12 15.70 -0.86
C ARG A 276 -5.71 14.45 -0.07
N GLY A 277 -4.64 13.77 -0.48
CA GLY A 277 -4.16 12.57 0.21
C GLY A 277 -3.58 12.89 1.58
N THR A 278 -3.66 11.90 2.47
CA THR A 278 -3.06 11.94 3.81
C THR A 278 -1.65 11.38 3.76
N PHE A 279 -0.74 12.00 4.49
CA PHE A 279 0.57 11.47 4.79
C PHE A 279 0.50 10.78 6.16
N VAL A 280 1.06 9.58 6.31
CA VAL A 280 1.03 8.82 7.57
C VAL A 280 2.40 8.20 7.85
N ALA A 281 2.96 8.46 9.02
CA ALA A 281 4.21 7.87 9.48
C ALA A 281 4.06 7.30 10.90
N ALA A 282 4.78 6.23 11.20
CA ALA A 282 4.92 5.70 12.55
C ALA A 282 6.27 6.09 13.15
N GLY A 283 6.28 6.25 14.46
CA GLY A 283 7.43 6.70 15.20
C GLY A 283 7.22 6.57 16.69
N THR A 284 7.97 7.35 17.45
CA THR A 284 7.77 7.51 18.89
C THR A 284 7.58 8.96 19.23
N MET A 285 6.73 9.24 20.19
CA MET A 285 6.62 10.55 20.83
C MET A 285 6.80 10.34 22.32
N ASP A 286 7.66 11.10 22.98
CA ASP A 286 7.92 10.96 24.43
C ASP A 286 8.21 9.50 24.88
N GLY A 287 8.92 8.74 24.04
CA GLY A 287 9.29 7.34 24.30
C GLY A 287 8.20 6.28 24.01
N GLU A 288 6.98 6.69 23.69
CA GLU A 288 5.87 5.78 23.36
C GLU A 288 5.55 5.79 21.87
N GLU A 289 5.12 4.65 21.32
CA GLU A 289 4.77 4.55 19.91
C GLU A 289 3.59 5.45 19.55
N ALA A 290 3.70 6.11 18.39
CA ALA A 290 2.72 7.08 17.93
C ALA A 290 2.66 7.12 16.39
N VAL A 291 1.55 7.66 15.88
CA VAL A 291 1.33 7.88 14.46
C VAL A 291 1.27 9.37 14.18
N PHE A 292 2.09 9.85 13.25
CA PHE A 292 2.02 11.20 12.70
C PHE A 292 1.20 11.18 11.42
N LYS A 293 0.19 12.04 11.31
CA LYS A 293 -0.70 12.13 10.14
C LYS A 293 -0.88 13.57 9.70
N THR A 294 -0.80 13.84 8.38
CA THR A 294 -1.20 15.14 7.82
C THR A 294 -2.51 15.07 7.04
N SER A 295 -3.21 16.20 7.02
CA SER A 295 -4.48 16.38 6.34
C SER A 295 -4.66 17.82 5.86
N ALA A 296 -5.49 18.00 4.84
CA ALA A 296 -5.87 19.33 4.36
C ALA A 296 -6.84 20.06 5.30
N THR A 297 -7.60 19.30 6.11
CA THR A 297 -8.62 19.82 7.03
C THR A 297 -8.33 19.39 8.47
N ASP A 298 -8.95 20.04 9.44
CA ASP A 298 -8.88 19.69 10.87
C ASP A 298 -10.04 18.78 11.32
N ASN A 299 -10.77 18.16 10.39
CA ASN A 299 -11.98 17.40 10.70
C ASN A 299 -11.69 16.23 11.66
N GLU A 300 -10.67 15.42 11.36
CA GLU A 300 -10.28 14.28 12.20
C GLU A 300 -9.95 14.72 13.63
N TYR A 301 -9.15 15.78 13.77
CA TYR A 301 -8.83 16.37 15.07
C TYR A 301 -10.11 16.76 15.83
N ARG A 302 -11.03 17.50 15.18
CA ARG A 302 -12.28 17.96 15.81
C ARG A 302 -13.17 16.80 16.25
N ILE A 303 -13.26 15.74 15.44
CA ILE A 303 -14.04 14.54 15.75
C ILE A 303 -13.40 13.78 16.92
N LEU A 304 -12.09 13.54 16.91
CA LEU A 304 -11.39 12.84 17.98
C LEU A 304 -11.50 13.58 19.32
N MET A 305 -11.37 14.91 19.31
CA MET A 305 -11.57 15.72 20.51
C MET A 305 -13.01 15.59 21.04
N LYS A 306 -14.01 15.56 20.15
CA LYS A 306 -15.40 15.36 20.56
C LYS A 306 -15.64 13.97 21.15
N LEU A 307 -15.09 12.93 20.53
CA LEU A 307 -15.20 11.55 21.01
C LEU A 307 -14.52 11.38 22.39
N LYS A 308 -13.40 12.08 22.62
CA LYS A 308 -12.75 12.15 23.93
C LYS A 308 -13.65 12.80 24.99
N GLU A 309 -14.31 13.93 24.68
CA GLU A 309 -15.29 14.56 25.58
C GLU A 309 -16.45 13.61 25.91
N LEU A 310 -16.88 12.81 24.94
CA LEU A 310 -17.93 11.83 25.13
C LEU A 310 -17.47 10.62 25.95
N GLY A 311 -16.18 10.43 26.20
CA GLY A 311 -15.64 9.27 26.90
C GLY A 311 -15.62 8.01 26.04
N CYS A 312 -15.44 8.14 24.73
CA CYS A 312 -15.14 7.01 23.85
C CYS A 312 -13.69 6.55 24.10
N ILE A 313 -13.53 5.31 24.56
CA ILE A 313 -12.22 4.77 24.98
C ILE A 313 -11.44 4.21 23.78
N PHE A 314 -12.12 3.56 22.84
CA PHE A 314 -11.49 2.81 21.75
C PHE A 314 -11.42 3.62 20.44
N VAL A 315 -10.86 4.84 20.56
CA VAL A 315 -10.55 5.76 19.46
C VAL A 315 -9.16 6.33 19.68
N PRO A 316 -8.49 6.86 18.63
CA PRO A 316 -7.20 7.47 18.81
C PRO A 316 -7.22 8.68 19.76
N GLU A 317 -6.27 8.71 20.69
CA GLU A 317 -5.97 9.86 21.51
C GLU A 317 -5.02 10.81 20.76
N VAL A 318 -5.40 12.09 20.65
CA VAL A 318 -4.53 13.13 20.11
C VAL A 318 -3.49 13.54 21.15
N LYS A 319 -2.21 13.35 20.81
CA LYS A 319 -1.04 13.74 21.60
C LYS A 319 -0.43 15.06 21.13
N GLY A 320 -0.48 15.33 19.82
CA GLY A 320 0.01 16.56 19.22
C GLY A 320 -0.88 17.01 18.07
N HIS A 321 -0.93 18.31 17.81
CA HIS A 321 -1.63 18.88 16.66
C HIS A 321 -0.98 20.20 16.25
N GLY A 322 -1.11 20.58 14.98
CA GLY A 322 -0.58 21.88 14.54
C GLY A 322 -0.70 22.10 13.04
N ASN A 323 0.14 23.02 12.54
CA ASN A 323 0.25 23.30 11.12
C ASN A 323 1.73 23.29 10.69
N VAL A 324 2.03 22.60 9.60
CA VAL A 324 3.36 22.58 8.98
C VAL A 324 3.20 22.81 7.48
N LYS A 325 3.91 23.83 6.95
CA LYS A 325 3.89 24.16 5.51
C LYS A 325 2.48 24.33 4.91
N GLY A 326 1.53 24.83 5.69
CA GLY A 326 0.15 25.05 5.26
C GLY A 326 -0.77 23.85 5.46
N GLU A 327 -0.26 22.72 5.94
CA GLU A 327 -1.04 21.50 6.22
C GLU A 327 -1.27 21.32 7.70
N LYS A 328 -2.43 20.77 8.04
CA LYS A 328 -2.72 20.35 9.40
C LYS A 328 -2.05 19.01 9.66
N PHE A 329 -1.53 18.83 10.88
CA PHE A 329 -1.07 17.52 11.33
C PHE A 329 -1.68 17.18 12.69
N ILE A 330 -1.76 15.89 12.96
CA ILE A 330 -2.03 15.31 14.27
C ILE A 330 -1.00 14.22 14.56
N VAL A 331 -0.67 14.06 15.84
CA VAL A 331 0.07 12.91 16.37
C VAL A 331 -0.88 12.15 17.29
N ILE A 332 -1.11 10.88 17.01
CA ILE A 332 -2.14 10.06 17.67
C ILE A 332 -1.58 8.77 18.24
N ARG A 333 -2.28 8.23 19.25
CA ARG A 333 -2.06 6.90 19.84
C ARG A 333 -3.38 6.15 20.00
N PRO A 334 -3.41 4.81 20.05
CA PRO A 334 -2.25 3.93 19.93
C PRO A 334 -1.75 3.79 18.49
N PHE A 335 -0.49 3.35 18.36
CA PHE A 335 -0.03 2.66 17.16
C PHE A 335 -0.24 1.17 17.39
N GLY A 336 -1.04 0.53 16.53
CA GLY A 336 -1.45 -0.86 16.69
C GLY A 336 -1.22 -1.70 15.44
N GLU A 337 -1.48 -2.99 15.57
CA GLU A 337 -1.40 -3.97 14.50
C GLU A 337 -2.73 -4.07 13.75
N ASP A 338 -2.71 -4.48 12.49
CA ASP A 338 -3.95 -4.69 11.75
C ASP A 338 -4.68 -5.94 12.26
N LEU A 339 -6.01 -5.90 12.36
CA LEU A 339 -6.78 -7.04 12.84
C LEU A 339 -6.89 -8.16 11.79
N GLU A 340 -6.36 -9.35 12.11
CA GLU A 340 -6.37 -10.54 11.25
C GLU A 340 -6.77 -11.80 12.04
N LEU A 341 -7.69 -12.62 11.52
CA LEU A 341 -8.12 -13.84 12.20
C LEU A 341 -6.98 -14.85 12.35
N SER A 342 -6.19 -15.03 11.30
CA SER A 342 -5.05 -15.96 11.24
C SER A 342 -3.99 -15.69 12.33
N ASN A 343 -3.74 -14.42 12.64
CA ASN A 343 -2.69 -14.03 13.59
C ASN A 343 -3.19 -13.93 15.03
N HIS A 344 -4.44 -13.51 15.24
CA HIS A 344 -4.95 -13.15 16.57
C HIS A 344 -5.95 -14.17 17.15
N GLY A 345 -6.57 -14.99 16.28
CA GLY A 345 -7.61 -15.93 16.67
C GLY A 345 -8.96 -15.28 16.98
N LEU A 346 -10.00 -16.13 17.03
CA LEU A 346 -11.40 -15.70 17.07
C LEU A 346 -11.76 -14.85 18.31
N LEU A 347 -11.20 -15.19 19.48
CA LEU A 347 -11.55 -14.51 20.72
C LEU A 347 -11.10 -13.03 20.71
N ILE A 348 -9.90 -12.75 20.20
CA ILE A 348 -9.38 -11.39 20.09
C ILE A 348 -10.20 -10.60 19.06
N VAL A 349 -10.53 -11.21 17.92
CA VAL A 349 -11.41 -10.60 16.90
C VAL A 349 -12.76 -10.23 17.51
N LEU A 350 -13.44 -11.15 18.20
CA LEU A 350 -14.73 -10.86 18.84
C LEU A 350 -14.65 -9.71 19.85
N ARG A 351 -13.57 -9.66 20.66
CA ARG A 351 -13.34 -8.58 21.61
C ARG A 351 -13.15 -7.24 20.89
N ALA A 352 -12.32 -7.20 19.85
CA ALA A 352 -12.10 -6.01 19.05
C ALA A 352 -13.42 -5.48 18.48
N PHE A 353 -14.24 -6.33 17.85
CA PHE A 353 -15.53 -5.90 17.29
C PHE A 353 -16.53 -5.42 18.35
N HIS A 354 -16.51 -6.00 19.55
CA HIS A 354 -17.29 -5.50 20.67
C HIS A 354 -16.85 -4.09 21.12
N ASP A 355 -15.54 -3.82 21.14
CA ASP A 355 -14.99 -2.50 21.45
C ASP A 355 -15.38 -1.47 20.39
N ILE A 356 -15.31 -1.83 19.10
CA ILE A 356 -15.76 -1.00 17.97
C ILE A 356 -17.27 -0.71 18.08
N ALA A 357 -18.09 -1.72 18.36
CA ALA A 357 -19.54 -1.54 18.50
C ALA A 357 -19.90 -0.59 19.65
N LYS A 358 -19.17 -0.65 20.78
CA LYS A 358 -19.33 0.31 21.88
C LYS A 358 -18.99 1.74 21.47
N THR A 359 -17.88 1.93 20.76
CA THR A 359 -17.46 3.24 20.24
C THR A 359 -18.49 3.81 19.28
N VAL A 360 -18.91 3.03 18.28
CA VAL A 360 -19.89 3.44 17.26
C VAL A 360 -21.23 3.77 17.88
N LYS A 361 -21.74 2.94 18.80
CA LYS A 361 -22.99 3.21 19.52
C LYS A 361 -22.96 4.56 20.24
N ARG A 362 -21.84 4.87 20.91
CA ARG A 362 -21.70 6.12 21.68
C ARG A 362 -21.54 7.34 20.78
N ALA A 363 -20.82 7.21 19.67
CA ALA A 363 -20.71 8.25 18.64
C ALA A 363 -22.08 8.54 17.98
N ALA A 364 -22.81 7.49 17.58
CA ALA A 364 -24.11 7.60 16.93
C ALA A 364 -25.19 8.24 17.81
N GLN A 365 -25.14 8.05 19.13
CA GLN A 365 -26.01 8.75 20.10
C GLN A 365 -25.86 10.28 20.04
N GLN A 366 -24.76 10.78 19.50
CA GLN A 366 -24.50 12.20 19.27
C GLN A 366 -24.53 12.57 17.79
N ARG A 367 -25.07 11.69 16.94
CA ARG A 367 -25.10 11.80 15.48
C ARG A 367 -23.72 12.02 14.87
N ILE A 368 -22.73 11.29 15.38
CA ILE A 368 -21.39 11.21 14.78
C ILE A 368 -21.29 9.85 14.10
N PHE A 369 -21.10 9.85 12.78
CA PHE A 369 -21.01 8.63 11.95
C PHE A 369 -19.63 8.53 11.32
N HIS A 370 -19.00 7.34 11.39
CA HIS A 370 -17.65 7.11 10.90
C HIS A 370 -17.59 7.08 9.36
N ARG A 371 -18.58 6.44 8.73
CA ARG A 371 -18.76 6.31 7.27
C ARG A 371 -17.72 5.49 6.49
N ASP A 372 -16.60 5.10 7.10
CA ASP A 372 -15.60 4.21 6.46
C ASP A 372 -15.13 3.11 7.41
N ILE A 373 -16.07 2.38 8.03
CA ILE A 373 -15.71 1.22 8.85
C ILE A 373 -15.31 0.08 7.91
N LYS A 374 -14.05 -0.35 8.02
CA LYS A 374 -13.43 -1.42 7.22
C LYS A 374 -12.24 -2.03 7.98
N PRO A 375 -11.73 -3.20 7.57
CA PRO A 375 -10.63 -3.86 8.30
C PRO A 375 -9.39 -2.98 8.46
N THR A 376 -9.00 -2.21 7.44
CA THR A 376 -7.82 -1.33 7.49
C THR A 376 -7.98 -0.11 8.40
N ASN A 377 -9.19 0.15 8.89
CA ASN A 377 -9.48 1.21 9.86
C ASN A 377 -9.71 0.66 11.28
N ILE A 378 -9.38 -0.62 11.53
CA ILE A 378 -9.41 -1.22 12.86
C ILE A 378 -7.99 -1.67 13.21
N VAL A 379 -7.44 -1.11 14.28
CA VAL A 379 -6.13 -1.52 14.81
C VAL A 379 -6.29 -2.20 16.17
N LEU A 380 -5.51 -3.25 16.39
CA LEU A 380 -5.40 -3.95 17.65
C LEU A 380 -4.26 -3.34 18.47
N TYR A 381 -4.56 -2.97 19.72
CA TYR A 381 -3.56 -2.51 20.68
C TYR A 381 -3.92 -3.01 22.07
N ASN A 382 -2.99 -3.68 22.74
CA ASN A 382 -3.21 -4.31 24.06
C ASN A 382 -4.48 -5.18 24.08
N GLU A 383 -4.66 -6.02 23.06
CA GLU A 383 -5.83 -6.90 22.88
C GLU A 383 -7.20 -6.18 22.70
N HIS A 384 -7.19 -4.86 22.48
CA HIS A 384 -8.40 -4.06 22.25
C HIS A 384 -8.46 -3.50 20.83
N GLY A 385 -9.67 -3.45 20.28
CA GLY A 385 -9.90 -2.93 18.93
C GLY A 385 -10.17 -1.43 18.95
N TYR A 386 -9.34 -0.64 18.28
CA TYR A 386 -9.49 0.81 18.13
C TYR A 386 -9.97 1.16 16.73
N LEU A 387 -11.03 1.99 16.64
CA LEU A 387 -11.53 2.51 15.36
C LEU A 387 -10.73 3.76 14.98
N ILE A 388 -10.01 3.72 13.86
CA ILE A 388 -9.13 4.80 13.38
C ILE A 388 -9.65 5.43 12.09
N ASP A 389 -9.00 6.51 11.65
CA ASP A 389 -9.30 7.25 10.42
C ASP A 389 -10.68 7.93 10.40
N TRP A 390 -10.91 8.77 11.40
CA TRP A 390 -12.13 9.60 11.53
C TRP A 390 -12.16 10.80 10.58
N GLY A 391 -11.28 10.83 9.57
CA GLY A 391 -11.10 11.99 8.68
C GLY A 391 -12.34 12.35 7.86
N ILE A 392 -13.16 11.35 7.51
CA ILE A 392 -14.40 11.55 6.74
C ILE A 392 -15.68 11.50 7.58
N ALA A 393 -15.54 11.34 8.89
CA ALA A 393 -16.67 11.30 9.81
C ALA A 393 -17.45 12.62 9.77
N THR A 394 -18.77 12.55 9.99
CA THR A 394 -19.66 13.71 9.91
C THR A 394 -20.53 13.88 11.15
N TYR A 395 -21.03 15.10 11.33
CA TYR A 395 -22.12 15.41 12.26
C TYR A 395 -23.46 15.39 11.53
N GLY A 396 -24.46 14.82 12.17
CA GLY A 396 -25.81 14.78 11.65
C GLY A 396 -26.00 13.73 10.56
N ASP A 397 -27.26 13.60 10.14
CA ASP A 397 -27.70 12.45 9.35
C ASP A 397 -27.56 12.69 7.84
N VAL A 398 -27.21 13.92 7.40
CA VAL A 398 -27.20 14.30 5.97
C VAL A 398 -25.79 14.70 5.52
N ILE A 399 -25.29 14.03 4.48
CA ILE A 399 -24.04 14.37 3.82
C ILE A 399 -24.31 15.48 2.78
N PRO A 400 -23.54 16.58 2.75
CA PRO A 400 -23.70 17.62 1.74
C PRO A 400 -23.55 17.07 0.32
N MET A 401 -24.44 17.48 -0.60
CA MET A 401 -24.56 17.00 -1.99
C MET A 401 -23.26 17.07 -2.83
N ASN A 402 -22.29 17.90 -2.43
CA ASN A 402 -21.00 18.06 -3.10
C ASN A 402 -19.90 17.12 -2.57
N ASP A 403 -20.17 16.39 -1.49
CA ASP A 403 -19.22 15.45 -0.90
C ASP A 403 -19.34 14.12 -1.65
N LYS A 404 -18.42 13.86 -2.57
CA LYS A 404 -18.34 12.55 -3.24
C LYS A 404 -18.28 11.47 -2.15
N LEU A 405 -19.06 10.39 -2.32
CA LEU A 405 -19.01 9.25 -1.42
C LEU A 405 -17.55 8.80 -1.28
N SER A 406 -16.98 9.01 -0.10
CA SER A 406 -15.59 8.72 0.22
C SER A 406 -15.44 7.41 1.01
N ALA A 407 -16.55 6.69 1.18
CA ALA A 407 -16.62 5.40 1.85
C ALA A 407 -16.10 4.27 0.95
N THR A 408 -15.55 3.24 1.57
CA THR A 408 -15.15 2.01 0.89
C THR A 408 -16.38 1.15 0.58
N LEU A 409 -16.83 1.16 -0.69
CA LEU A 409 -18.09 0.56 -1.14
C LEU A 409 -18.31 -0.88 -0.64
N ALA A 410 -17.25 -1.69 -0.59
CA ALA A 410 -17.30 -3.08 -0.14
C ALA A 410 -17.71 -3.27 1.33
N TYR A 411 -17.75 -2.22 2.13
CA TYR A 411 -18.22 -2.24 3.53
C TYR A 411 -19.38 -1.27 3.80
N THR A 412 -19.70 -0.37 2.88
CA THR A 412 -20.84 0.54 2.98
C THR A 412 -22.18 -0.20 3.06
N SER A 413 -23.16 0.29 3.84
CA SER A 413 -24.51 -0.29 3.93
C SER A 413 -25.26 -0.36 2.60
N MET A 414 -26.18 -1.31 2.47
CA MET A 414 -27.05 -1.45 1.29
C MET A 414 -27.91 -0.20 1.08
N ASN A 415 -28.44 0.39 2.15
CA ASN A 415 -29.23 1.61 2.08
C ASN A 415 -28.43 2.80 1.48
N VAL A 416 -27.19 2.98 1.90
CA VAL A 416 -26.32 4.03 1.32
C VAL A 416 -25.97 3.72 -0.12
N LEU A 417 -25.66 2.46 -0.46
CA LEU A 417 -25.38 2.04 -1.84
C LEU A 417 -26.58 2.28 -2.78
N GLU A 418 -27.79 1.96 -2.33
CA GLU A 418 -29.02 2.21 -3.10
C GLU A 418 -29.23 3.71 -3.36
N ASN A 419 -29.01 4.55 -2.34
CA ASN A 419 -29.13 5.99 -2.51
C ASN A 419 -28.12 6.53 -3.52
N VAL A 420 -26.87 6.03 -3.47
CA VAL A 420 -25.83 6.37 -4.44
C VAL A 420 -26.23 5.91 -5.85
N ALA A 421 -26.76 4.70 -6.01
CA ALA A 421 -27.25 4.20 -7.31
C ALA A 421 -28.39 5.06 -7.86
N LYS A 422 -29.31 5.50 -7.00
CA LYS A 422 -30.43 6.38 -7.33
C LYS A 422 -30.03 7.86 -7.49
N LYS A 423 -28.76 8.21 -7.26
CA LYS A 423 -28.23 9.59 -7.20
C LYS A 423 -28.99 10.47 -6.19
N SER A 424 -29.53 9.88 -5.13
CA SER A 424 -30.14 10.59 -4.01
C SER A 424 -29.09 10.91 -2.94
N MET A 425 -29.39 11.88 -2.08
CA MET A 425 -28.52 12.16 -0.92
C MET A 425 -28.62 10.99 0.07
N PRO A 426 -27.51 10.30 0.37
CA PRO A 426 -27.53 9.28 1.41
C PRO A 426 -27.71 9.96 2.77
N SER A 427 -28.66 9.47 3.54
CA SER A 427 -28.72 9.73 4.98
C SER A 427 -27.98 8.62 5.72
N TYR A 428 -27.13 8.98 6.69
CA TYR A 428 -26.49 7.99 7.57
C TYR A 428 -27.24 7.87 8.88
N THR A 429 -27.42 6.62 9.30
CA THR A 429 -28.06 6.24 10.56
C THR A 429 -27.16 5.28 11.32
N MET A 430 -27.58 4.93 12.54
CA MET A 430 -26.89 3.91 13.33
C MET A 430 -26.92 2.54 12.64
N ASP A 431 -27.99 2.24 11.89
CA ASP A 431 -28.14 0.96 11.19
C ASP A 431 -27.10 0.81 10.07
N ASP A 432 -26.75 1.92 9.40
CA ASP A 432 -25.71 1.92 8.36
C ASP A 432 -24.32 1.60 8.93
N GLU A 433 -24.00 2.11 10.12
CA GLU A 433 -22.74 1.81 10.80
C GLU A 433 -22.69 0.35 11.29
N ILE A 434 -23.82 -0.17 11.81
CA ILE A 434 -23.92 -1.58 12.23
C ILE A 434 -23.74 -2.53 11.03
N GLU A 435 -24.36 -2.22 9.90
CA GLU A 435 -24.20 -3.01 8.67
C GLU A 435 -22.74 -2.98 8.19
N SER A 436 -22.07 -1.82 8.32
CA SER A 436 -20.65 -1.69 7.99
C SER A 436 -19.75 -2.51 8.91
N ILE A 437 -20.06 -2.54 10.22
CA ILE A 437 -19.39 -3.42 11.18
C ILE A 437 -19.58 -4.89 10.79
N PHE A 438 -20.79 -5.29 10.40
CA PHE A 438 -21.07 -6.67 9.97
C PHE A 438 -20.23 -7.09 8.75
N TYR A 439 -20.22 -6.29 7.68
CA TYR A 439 -19.40 -6.63 6.50
C TYR A 439 -17.90 -6.64 6.82
N THR A 440 -17.45 -5.73 7.67
CA THR A 440 -16.07 -5.68 8.14
C THR A 440 -15.72 -6.94 8.95
N PHE A 441 -16.63 -7.41 9.82
CA PHE A 441 -16.46 -8.63 10.59
C PHE A 441 -16.37 -9.86 9.71
N VAL A 442 -17.29 -10.02 8.76
CA VAL A 442 -17.28 -11.14 7.79
C VAL A 442 -15.98 -11.12 6.99
N SER A 443 -15.51 -9.95 6.55
CA SER A 443 -14.23 -9.83 5.86
C SER A 443 -13.06 -10.28 6.73
N VAL A 444 -12.95 -9.85 7.98
CA VAL A 444 -11.89 -10.29 8.89
C VAL A 444 -11.95 -11.81 9.12
N LEU A 445 -13.15 -12.39 9.27
CA LEU A 445 -13.31 -13.84 9.43
C LEU A 445 -12.90 -14.65 8.20
N CYS A 446 -13.00 -14.06 7.02
CA CYS A 446 -12.64 -14.69 5.76
C CYS A 446 -11.21 -14.34 5.30
N ASP A 447 -10.40 -13.66 6.12
CA ASP A 447 -9.12 -13.06 5.70
C ASP A 447 -9.26 -12.24 4.40
N ASP A 448 -10.28 -11.40 4.36
CA ASP A 448 -10.68 -10.55 3.23
C ASP A 448 -11.14 -11.32 1.96
N ARG A 449 -11.42 -12.64 2.06
CA ARG A 449 -11.97 -13.50 1.00
C ARG A 449 -13.50 -13.49 0.97
N ILE A 450 -14.08 -12.30 0.82
CA ILE A 450 -15.54 -12.11 0.68
C ILE A 450 -15.99 -12.30 -0.78
N THR A 451 -17.26 -12.66 -0.97
CA THR A 451 -17.83 -12.94 -2.30
C THR A 451 -18.17 -11.69 -3.11
N TRP A 452 -17.94 -10.50 -2.55
CA TRP A 452 -18.10 -9.20 -3.21
C TRP A 452 -16.77 -8.44 -3.18
N ASP A 453 -16.35 -7.85 -4.31
CA ASP A 453 -15.02 -7.24 -4.47
C ASP A 453 -15.05 -5.72 -4.24
N LYS A 454 -13.94 -5.14 -3.77
CA LYS A 454 -13.74 -3.68 -3.63
C LYS A 454 -13.82 -2.94 -4.99
N ARG A 455 -13.66 -3.66 -6.10
CA ARG A 455 -13.70 -3.18 -7.48
C ARG A 455 -15.08 -3.32 -8.13
N ASP A 456 -16.01 -3.99 -7.48
CA ASP A 456 -17.37 -4.14 -8.00
C ASP A 456 -18.05 -2.78 -8.11
N SER A 457 -18.78 -2.59 -9.21
CA SER A 457 -19.69 -1.45 -9.33
C SER A 457 -20.78 -1.53 -8.25
N VAL A 458 -21.39 -0.38 -7.93
CA VAL A 458 -22.50 -0.32 -6.97
C VAL A 458 -23.59 -1.36 -7.26
N HIS A 459 -23.95 -1.56 -8.54
CA HIS A 459 -24.96 -2.54 -8.94
C HIS A 459 -24.50 -3.99 -8.72
N GLN A 460 -23.23 -4.29 -8.97
CA GLN A 460 -22.65 -5.62 -8.71
C GLN A 460 -22.58 -5.92 -7.20
N LEU A 461 -22.22 -4.93 -6.39
CA LEU A 461 -22.22 -5.06 -4.92
C LEU A 461 -23.62 -5.34 -4.37
N LEU A 462 -24.63 -4.59 -4.82
CA LEU A 462 -26.01 -4.81 -4.40
C LEU A 462 -26.47 -6.24 -4.73
N ALA A 463 -26.20 -6.71 -5.96
CA ALA A 463 -26.58 -8.04 -6.41
C ALA A 463 -25.84 -9.17 -5.67
N SER A 464 -24.51 -9.06 -5.55
CA SER A 464 -23.66 -10.09 -4.92
C SER A 464 -23.96 -10.24 -3.44
N ARG A 465 -24.16 -9.14 -2.70
CA ARG A 465 -24.53 -9.20 -1.29
C ARG A 465 -25.93 -9.73 -1.08
N PHE A 466 -26.90 -9.29 -1.89
CA PHE A 466 -28.25 -9.82 -1.81
C PHE A 466 -28.23 -11.34 -2.04
N ALA A 467 -27.53 -11.82 -3.06
CA ALA A 467 -27.36 -13.24 -3.34
C ALA A 467 -26.62 -14.00 -2.22
N ALA A 468 -25.56 -13.41 -1.65
CA ALA A 468 -24.81 -14.03 -0.56
C ALA A 468 -25.63 -14.16 0.72
N MET A 469 -26.41 -13.13 1.08
CA MET A 469 -27.27 -13.16 2.26
C MET A 469 -28.49 -14.08 2.04
N TYR A 470 -29.27 -13.87 0.96
CA TYR A 470 -30.44 -14.71 0.69
C TYR A 470 -30.08 -16.17 0.44
N GLY A 471 -29.08 -16.43 -0.42
CA GLY A 471 -28.72 -17.79 -0.81
C GLY A 471 -28.13 -18.64 0.33
N TYR A 472 -27.70 -18.01 1.43
CA TYR A 472 -27.23 -18.69 2.64
C TYR A 472 -28.37 -18.94 3.65
N PHE A 473 -29.27 -17.97 3.84
CA PHE A 473 -30.41 -18.12 4.76
C PHE A 473 -31.53 -19.01 4.21
N ASP A 474 -31.76 -19.03 2.89
CA ASP A 474 -32.80 -19.85 2.25
C ASP A 474 -32.43 -21.34 2.15
N ARG A 475 -31.17 -21.71 2.45
CA ARG A 475 -30.74 -23.12 2.55
C ARG A 475 -30.77 -23.68 3.96
N GLN A 476 -31.04 -22.84 4.96
CA GLN A 476 -31.10 -23.24 6.37
C GLN A 476 -32.51 -23.13 6.99
N LEU A 477 -33.46 -22.54 6.26
CA LEU A 477 -34.90 -22.67 6.47
C LEU A 477 -35.45 -23.80 5.59
#